data_AF-A0A537CC05-F1
#
_entry.id   AF-A0A537CC05-F1
#
_cell.length_a   1.000
_cell.length_b   1.000
_cell.length_c   1.000
_cell.angle_alpha   90.00
_cell.angle_beta   90.00
_cell.angle_gamma   90.00
#
_symmetry.space_group_name_H-M   'P 1'
#
loop_
_entity.id
_entity.type
_entity.pdbx_description
1 polymer ?
#
loop_
_entity_poly.entity_id
_entity_poly.type
_entity_poly.pdbx_seq_one_letter_code
_entity_poly.pdbx_strand_id
1 'polypeptide(L)' 'MERLMRSSHRTHCPFKGDAAYFSLVNGPENAVWSYEQPYDEMSVIKERLAFYPDKVDVSSA' A
#
# COMPACT_ATOMS: atom_id res chain seq x y z
N MET A 1 -3.06 -6.36 10.89
CA MET A 1 -1.82 -6.21 10.09
C MET A 1 -0.81 -7.34 10.35
N GLU A 2 -1.17 -8.46 10.97
CA GLU A 2 -0.21 -9.52 11.35
C GLU A 2 0.45 -10.24 10.16
N ARG A 3 -0.11 -10.08 8.95
CA ARG A 3 0.42 -10.66 7.71
C ARG A 3 1.21 -9.67 6.85
N LEU A 4 1.33 -8.41 7.25
CA LEU A 4 2.03 -7.37 6.50
C LEU A 4 3.25 -6.88 7.27
N MET A 5 4.41 -6.90 6.62
CA MET A 5 5.65 -6.34 7.14
C MET A 5 5.98 -5.06 6.39
N ARG A 6 6.17 -3.95 7.11
CA ARG A 6 6.55 -2.67 6.52
C ARG A 6 7.92 -2.78 5.85
N SER A 7 8.00 -2.25 4.64
CA SER A 7 9.22 -2.15 3.84
C SER A 7 9.85 -0.76 3.99
N SER A 8 11.14 -0.66 3.66
CA SER A 8 11.83 0.63 3.46
C SER A 8 11.50 1.26 2.11
N HIS A 9 10.88 0.51 1.19
CA HIS A 9 10.50 1.00 -0.13
C HIS A 9 9.39 2.05 -0.03
N ARG A 10 9.59 3.16 -0.74
CA ARG A 10 8.65 4.28 -0.85
C ARG A 10 8.69 4.83 -2.27
N THR A 11 7.56 5.35 -2.73
CA THR A 11 7.48 6.08 -3.99
C THR A 11 6.73 7.39 -3.78
N HIS A 12 7.04 8.39 -4.59
CA HIS A 12 6.39 9.68 -4.53
C HIS A 12 5.42 9.83 -5.70
N CYS A 13 4.17 10.18 -5.41
CA CYS A 13 3.17 10.54 -6.41
C CYS A 13 2.86 12.05 -6.31
N PRO A 14 3.02 12.83 -7.39
CA PRO A 14 2.81 14.28 -7.34
C PRO A 14 1.36 14.69 -7.04
N PHE A 15 0.41 13.76 -7.09
CA PHE A 15 -1.01 14.01 -6.83
C PHE A 15 -1.50 13.43 -5.50
N LYS A 16 -0.78 12.46 -4.92
CA LYS A 16 -1.26 11.68 -3.77
C LYS A 16 -0.30 11.70 -2.57
N GLY A 17 0.91 12.25 -2.72
CA GLY A 17 1.95 12.21 -1.70
C GLY A 17 2.77 10.92 -1.76
N ASP A 18 3.32 10.53 -0.61
CA ASP A 18 4.22 9.38 -0.50
C ASP A 18 3.48 8.08 -0.23
N ALA A 19 3.75 7.07 -1.05
CA ALA A 19 3.28 5.71 -0.81
C ALA A 19 4.28 4.97 0.09
N ALA A 20 3.75 4.37 1.15
CA ALA A 20 4.44 3.40 1.97
C ALA A 20 4.13 1.98 1.50
N TYR A 21 5.15 1.12 1.41
CA TYR A 21 4.98 -0.25 0.94
C TYR A 21 5.11 -1.28 2.06
N PHE A 22 4.43 -2.41 1.86
CA PHE A 22 4.43 -3.56 2.75
C PHE A 22 4.60 -4.84 1.93
N SER A 23 5.30 -5.80 2.52
CA SER A 23 5.48 -7.16 2.02
C SER A 23 4.55 -8.11 2.78
N LEU A 24 4.08 -9.16 2.12
CA LEU A 24 3.38 -10.24 2.83
C LEU A 24 4.41 -11.07 3.61
N VAL A 25 4.09 -11.43 4.85
CA VAL A 25 4.92 -12.35 5.66
C VAL A 25 5.03 -13.69 4.91
N ASN A 26 6.25 -14.15 4.67
CA ASN A 26 6.56 -15.34 3.87
C ASN A 26 5.95 -15.30 2.44
N GLY A 27 5.78 -14.10 1.88
CA GLY A 27 5.14 -13.89 0.59
C GLY A 27 5.85 -12.82 -0.26
N PRO A 28 5.17 -12.29 -1.29
CA PRO A 28 5.76 -11.34 -2.22
C PRO A 28 6.12 -10.01 -1.53
N GLU A 29 7.26 -9.45 -1.93
CA GLU A 29 7.74 -8.17 -1.45
C GLU A 29 6.99 -7.00 -2.10
N ASN A 30 6.77 -5.95 -1.33
CA ASN A 30 6.16 -4.68 -1.78
C ASN A 30 4.88 -4.93 -2.59
N ALA A 31 4.06 -5.88 -2.15
CA ALA A 31 2.82 -6.29 -2.83
C ALA A 31 1.63 -5.40 -2.45
N VAL A 32 1.76 -4.66 -1.35
CA VAL A 32 0.73 -3.79 -0.79
C VAL A 32 1.31 -2.40 -0.57
N TRP A 33 0.53 -1.35 -0.78
CA TRP A 33 0.92 0.01 -0.45
C TRP A 33 -0.23 0.81 0.15
N SER A 34 0.11 1.90 0.84
CA SER A 34 -0.83 2.86 1.38
C SER A 34 -0.29 4.29 1.25
N TYR A 35 -1.18 5.24 1.03
CA TYR A 35 -0.91 6.64 1.27
C TYR A 35 -1.37 6.98 2.70
N GLU A 36 -0.45 6.93 3.66
CA GLU A 36 -0.74 7.20 5.08
C GLU A 36 -0.89 8.71 5.37
N GLN A 37 -0.21 9.53 4.57
CA GLN A 37 -0.27 10.99 4.62
C GLN A 37 -0.48 11.53 3.20
N PRO A 38 -1.65 11.31 2.60
CA PRO A 38 -1.96 11.89 1.30
C PRO A 38 -2.20 13.40 1.43
N TYR A 39 -2.16 14.12 0.30
CA TYR A 39 -2.65 15.50 0.25
C TYR A 39 -4.14 15.58 0.61
N ASP A 40 -4.59 16.74 1.08
CA ASP A 40 -5.93 16.95 1.65
C ASP A 40 -7.04 16.59 0.64
N GLU A 41 -6.82 16.88 -0.64
CA GLU A 41 -7.72 16.55 -1.75
C GLU A 41 -7.92 15.04 -1.93
N MET A 42 -6.99 14.22 -1.42
CA MET A 42 -6.99 12.76 -1.48
C MET A 42 -7.20 12.11 -0.10
N SER A 43 -7.70 12.86 0.88
CA SER A 43 -7.99 12.36 2.23
C SER A 43 -8.90 11.11 2.24
N VAL A 44 -9.76 10.95 1.23
CA VAL A 44 -10.65 9.79 1.08
C VAL A 44 -9.93 8.44 0.96
N ILE A 45 -8.66 8.44 0.51
CA ILE A 45 -7.82 7.23 0.41
C ILE A 45 -6.81 7.08 1.54
N LYS A 46 -6.80 8.00 2.52
CA LYS A 46 -5.87 7.96 3.65
C LYS A 46 -5.95 6.61 4.36
N GLU A 47 -4.77 6.01 4.58
CA GLU A 47 -4.60 4.73 5.29
C GLU A 47 -5.32 3.53 4.64
N ARG A 48 -5.87 3.68 3.44
CA ARG A 48 -6.39 2.54 2.67
C ARG A 48 -5.24 1.73 2.09
N LEU A 49 -5.46 0.43 1.98
CA LEU A 49 -4.52 -0.50 1.37
C LEU A 49 -4.91 -0.74 -0.08
N ALA A 50 -3.92 -0.65 -0.96
CA ALA A 50 -4.02 -1.07 -2.35
C ALA A 50 -3.02 -2.21 -2.61
N PHE A 51 -3.36 -3.05 -3.58
CA PHE A 51 -2.73 -4.35 -3.80
C PHE A 51 -2.32 -4.49 -5.26
N TYR A 52 -1.14 -5.07 -5.50
CA TYR A 52 -0.68 -5.39 -6.85
C TYR A 52 -1.35 -6.68 -7.34
N PRO A 53 -2.25 -6.64 -8.34
CA PRO A 53 -3.02 -7.81 -8.76
C PRO A 53 -2.17 -8.90 -9.43
N ASP A 54 -0.97 -8.57 -9.89
CA ASP A 54 0.02 -9.53 -10.40
C ASP A 54 0.75 -10.29 -9.27
N LYS A 55 0.65 -9.82 -8.03
CA LYS A 55 1.29 -10.42 -6.84
C LYS A 55 0.31 -11.06 -5.87
N VAL A 56 -0.94 -10.62 -5.85
CA VAL A 56 -1.98 -11.13 -4.95
C VAL A 56 -3.31 -11.22 -5.66
N ASP A 57 -4.11 -12.23 -5.28
CA ASP A 57 -5.50 -12.30 -5.67
C ASP A 57 -6.37 -11.49 -4.70
N VAL A 58 -7.31 -10.73 -5.24
CA VAL A 58 -8.24 -9.89 -4.48
C VAL A 58 -9.66 -10.30 -4.82
N SER A 59 -10.28 -11.06 -3.91
CA SER A 59 -11.67 -11.50 -4.01
C SER A 59 -12.52 -10.87 -2.90
N SER A 60 -13.78 -10.59 -3.23
CA SER A 60 -14.80 -10.29 -2.22
C SER A 60 -15.25 -11.60 -1.58
N ALA A 61 -15.48 -11.57 -0.26
CA ALA A 61 -16.13 -12.66 0.46
C ALA A 61 -17.60 -12.82 0.03
#